data_AF-A0A354XVS5-F1
#
_entry.id   AF-A0A354XVS5-F1
#
_cell.length_a   1.000
_cell.length_b   1.000
_cell.length_c   1.000
_cell.angle_alpha   90.00
_cell.angle_beta   90.00
_cell.angle_gamma   90.00
#
_symmetry.space_group_name_H-M   'P 1'
#
loop_
_entity.id
_entity.type
_entity.pdbx_description
1 polymer ?
#
loop_
_entity_poly.entity_id
_entity_poly.type
_entity_poly.pdbx_seq_one_letter_code
_entity_poly.pdbx_strand_id
1 'polypeptide(L)'
;MRKLAILLLWIFLTLSEKSIPCTTAVISGKATPDGRSMIWKLRDTDDLENCFRYFNDGEYSYIGLVNSGDMKGENVWGGSNSAGFAIMNSASYNVNENDTTSLKDREGIFMKLALQTCASLQDFEKLLNEYPKPRGLAAHFGVIDARGGAVFYEVNNYTWTKFDANAASEGYVIRTNYSETGTPDSGYGFIRRQTAEKIFAEAKRMNRLNYQTIVQEFTRCFYHPVFGLDYREKYETSTPETVFIASDDLLTRHSSSSSIIVQSIKKGESPDMSTIWAQVGFPGTCIAIPLWVRGGKNLLQLVQYEESIKNSPLNYFASLWKKEAYPIGRSDGYHYLKVPVLVNSQNNGYIQRIEQLEKYIFAWTDEKLTSWRSMLPQASELETFYEQLDETVSGFYGK
;
A
#
# COMPACT_ATOMS: atom_id res chain seq x y z
N MET A 1 -23.33 42.89 -16.28
CA MET A 1 -23.82 41.51 -16.52
C MET A 1 -22.76 40.61 -17.16
N ARG A 2 -22.14 40.97 -18.30
CA ARG A 2 -21.04 40.18 -18.91
C ARG A 2 -19.82 39.93 -18.02
N LYS A 3 -19.42 40.89 -17.17
CA LYS A 3 -18.28 40.74 -16.24
C LYS A 3 -18.57 39.83 -15.03
N LEU A 4 -19.84 39.67 -14.65
CA LEU A 4 -20.24 38.79 -13.54
C LEU A 4 -20.38 37.33 -13.98
N ALA A 5 -20.79 37.12 -15.24
CA ALA A 5 -20.83 35.79 -15.87
C ALA A 5 -19.42 35.21 -16.11
N ILE A 6 -18.42 36.06 -16.39
CA ILE A 6 -17.02 35.63 -16.54
C ILE A 6 -16.39 35.26 -15.19
N LEU A 7 -16.79 35.96 -14.11
CA LEU A 7 -16.35 35.62 -12.74
C LEU A 7 -16.95 34.29 -12.26
N LEU A 8 -18.21 34.01 -12.59
CA LEU A 8 -18.85 32.71 -12.32
C LEU A 8 -18.27 31.57 -13.17
N LEU A 9 -17.82 31.85 -14.40
CA LEU A 9 -17.12 30.86 -15.23
C LEU A 9 -15.69 30.59 -14.74
N TRP A 10 -15.04 31.55 -14.08
CA TRP A 10 -13.73 31.38 -13.44
C TRP A 10 -13.80 30.65 -12.09
N ILE A 11 -14.94 30.69 -11.40
CA ILE A 11 -15.17 29.88 -10.19
C ILE A 11 -15.47 28.40 -10.55
N PHE A 12 -15.88 28.12 -11.79
CA PHE A 12 -15.99 26.76 -12.33
C PHE A 12 -14.65 26.16 -12.80
N LEU A 13 -13.57 26.95 -12.77
CA LEU A 13 -12.22 26.48 -13.05
C LEU A 13 -11.53 26.18 -11.71
N THR A 14 -11.14 24.91 -11.55
CA THR A 14 -10.14 24.40 -10.63
C THR A 14 -10.52 24.34 -9.14
N LEU A 15 -11.53 23.55 -8.82
CA LEU A 15 -11.39 22.62 -7.69
C LEU A 15 -11.26 21.23 -8.31
N SER A 16 -10.05 20.91 -8.79
CA SER A 16 -9.67 19.51 -8.91
C SER A 16 -9.60 19.01 -7.47
N GLU A 17 -10.67 18.38 -6.99
CA GLU A 17 -10.58 17.58 -5.78
C GLU A 17 -9.48 16.56 -6.07
N LYS A 18 -8.33 16.76 -5.42
CA LYS A 18 -7.20 15.86 -5.54
C LYS A 18 -7.63 14.53 -4.93
N SER A 19 -8.13 13.63 -5.78
CA SER A 19 -8.47 12.28 -5.34
C SER A 19 -7.17 11.57 -4.92
N ILE A 20 -7.24 10.81 -3.82
CA ILE A 20 -6.19 9.99 -3.22
C ILE A 20 -6.41 8.57 -3.76
N PRO A 21 -5.87 8.21 -4.93
CA PRO A 21 -6.49 7.17 -5.73
C PRO A 21 -5.86 5.78 -5.43
N CYS A 22 -5.85 5.35 -4.17
CA CYS A 22 -5.30 4.06 -3.75
C CYS A 22 -5.89 2.84 -4.50
N THR A 23 -5.10 1.77 -4.61
CA THR A 23 -5.58 0.44 -5.04
C THR A 23 -5.30 -0.57 -3.93
N THR A 24 -6.28 -1.40 -3.59
CA THR A 24 -6.20 -2.28 -2.42
C THR A 24 -6.83 -3.64 -2.67
N ALA A 25 -6.33 -4.66 -1.97
CA ALA A 25 -6.91 -6.01 -1.99
C ALA A 25 -6.80 -6.70 -0.63
N VAL A 26 -7.77 -7.54 -0.32
CA VAL A 26 -7.73 -8.52 0.77
C VAL A 26 -7.81 -9.90 0.15
N ILE A 27 -6.89 -10.77 0.53
CA ILE A 27 -6.66 -12.08 -0.08
C ILE A 27 -6.77 -13.13 1.01
N SER A 28 -7.70 -14.06 0.85
CA SER A 28 -7.86 -15.20 1.76
C SER A 28 -6.69 -16.17 1.59
N GLY A 29 -6.25 -16.78 2.70
CA GLY A 29 -5.30 -17.88 2.68
C GLY A 29 -5.71 -19.06 1.81
N LYS A 30 -7.02 -19.23 1.50
CA LYS A 30 -7.47 -20.28 0.57
C LYS A 30 -7.05 -20.04 -0.89
N ALA A 31 -6.73 -18.79 -1.25
CA ALA A 31 -6.31 -18.39 -2.59
C ALA A 31 -4.79 -18.25 -2.70
N THR A 32 -4.06 -18.27 -1.59
CA THR A 32 -2.60 -18.12 -1.57
C THR A 32 -1.93 -19.50 -1.54
N PRO A 33 -0.80 -19.70 -2.26
CA PRO A 33 -0.13 -20.99 -2.31
C PRO A 33 0.36 -21.49 -0.94
N ASP A 34 0.68 -20.57 -0.03
CA ASP A 34 1.21 -20.90 1.28
C ASP A 34 0.15 -20.97 2.38
N GLY A 35 -1.12 -20.69 2.07
CA GLY A 35 -2.22 -20.75 3.02
C GLY A 35 -2.37 -19.54 3.93
N ARG A 36 -1.57 -18.48 3.76
CA ARG A 36 -1.63 -17.26 4.59
C ARG A 36 -2.43 -16.17 3.89
N SER A 37 -3.40 -15.61 4.60
CA SER A 37 -4.13 -14.43 4.13
C SER A 37 -3.19 -13.22 4.01
N MET A 38 -3.50 -12.32 3.08
CA MET A 38 -2.74 -11.09 2.85
C MET A 38 -3.66 -9.89 2.68
N ILE A 39 -3.19 -8.72 3.09
CA ILE A 39 -3.71 -7.44 2.61
C ILE A 39 -2.65 -6.76 1.77
N TRP A 40 -3.08 -6.06 0.73
CA TRP A 40 -2.22 -5.24 -0.13
C TRP A 40 -2.83 -3.85 -0.25
N LYS A 41 -2.00 -2.83 -0.06
CA LYS A 41 -2.35 -1.44 -0.36
C LYS A 41 -1.22 -0.79 -1.14
N LEU A 42 -1.56 -0.34 -2.34
CA LEU A 42 -0.81 0.65 -3.09
C LEU A 42 -1.37 2.03 -2.74
N ARG A 43 -0.56 2.82 -2.02
CA ARG A 43 -0.95 4.13 -1.51
C ARG A 43 -0.57 5.20 -2.50
N ASP A 44 -1.59 5.94 -2.92
CA ASP A 44 -1.42 7.15 -3.70
C ASP A 44 -1.83 8.35 -2.86
N THR A 45 -1.03 9.40 -2.82
CA THR A 45 -1.26 10.60 -1.98
C THR A 45 -0.45 11.79 -2.51
N ASP A 46 -0.77 12.97 -2.02
CA ASP A 46 0.10 14.15 -2.16
C ASP A 46 1.30 14.11 -1.20
N ASP A 47 1.18 13.40 -0.07
CA ASP A 47 2.25 13.26 0.92
C ASP A 47 3.23 12.15 0.53
N LEU A 48 4.13 12.46 -0.41
CA LEU A 48 5.07 11.48 -0.97
C LEU A 48 6.14 10.99 0.04
N GLU A 49 6.39 11.75 1.09
CA GLU A 49 7.39 11.47 2.13
C GLU A 49 6.75 10.66 3.26
N ASN A 50 7.14 9.38 3.39
CA ASN A 50 6.57 8.47 4.39
C ASN A 50 7.68 7.77 5.20
N CYS A 51 7.31 7.29 6.37
CA CYS A 51 8.16 6.45 7.21
C CYS A 51 7.29 5.39 7.93
N PHE A 52 7.93 4.35 8.44
CA PHE A 52 7.33 3.43 9.39
C PHE A 52 7.75 3.79 10.81
N ARG A 53 6.84 3.60 11.75
CA ARG A 53 7.10 3.79 13.17
C ARG A 53 6.55 2.65 13.99
N TYR A 54 7.28 2.29 15.03
CA TYR A 54 6.81 1.42 16.09
C TYR A 54 6.11 2.26 17.17
N PHE A 55 4.98 1.75 17.64
CA PHE A 55 4.17 2.35 18.68
C PHE A 55 3.88 1.32 19.78
N ASN A 56 3.84 1.79 21.01
CA ASN A 56 3.47 1.00 22.19
C ASN A 56 2.59 1.86 23.12
N ASP A 57 1.59 2.51 22.52
CA ASP A 57 0.70 3.50 23.14
C ASP A 57 -0.76 3.01 23.24
N GLY A 58 -0.99 1.70 23.13
CA GLY A 58 -2.30 1.04 23.21
C GLY A 58 -2.25 -0.31 23.92
N GLU A 59 -3.32 -1.10 23.80
CA GLU A 59 -3.39 -2.47 24.33
C GLU A 59 -2.41 -3.40 23.59
N TYR A 60 -2.28 -3.19 22.27
CA TYR A 60 -1.31 -3.88 21.43
C TYR A 60 -0.24 -2.91 20.94
N SER A 61 1.01 -3.35 20.91
CA SER A 61 2.06 -2.62 20.19
C SER A 61 1.92 -2.84 18.68
N TYR A 62 2.35 -1.89 17.86
CA TYR A 62 2.12 -1.96 16.42
C TYR A 62 3.18 -1.22 15.60
N ILE A 63 3.29 -1.62 14.34
CA ILE A 63 4.04 -0.89 13.32
C ILE A 63 3.03 -0.24 12.38
N GLY A 64 3.19 1.07 12.14
CA GLY A 64 2.32 1.84 11.26
C GLY A 64 3.11 2.64 10.23
N LEU A 65 2.60 2.69 9.00
CA LEU A 65 3.01 3.63 7.97
C LEU A 65 2.42 5.01 8.28
N VAL A 66 3.26 6.04 8.35
CA VAL A 66 2.86 7.43 8.63
C VAL A 66 3.47 8.38 7.60
N ASN A 67 2.86 9.56 7.45
CA ASN A 67 3.51 10.66 6.72
C ASN A 67 4.73 11.12 7.53
N SER A 68 5.85 11.41 6.87
CA SER A 68 7.08 11.84 7.56
C SER A 68 6.86 13.14 8.35
N GLY A 69 6.04 14.06 7.81
CA GLY A 69 5.65 15.30 8.49
C GLY A 69 4.67 15.13 9.66
N ASP A 70 4.05 13.95 9.85
CA ASP A 70 3.24 13.67 11.03
C ASP A 70 4.15 13.28 12.20
N MET A 71 4.81 14.26 12.81
CA MET A 71 5.80 14.03 13.88
C MET A 71 5.23 13.34 15.12
N LYS A 72 3.92 13.44 15.35
CA LYS A 72 3.25 12.77 16.48
C LYS A 72 2.75 11.37 16.13
N GLY A 73 2.65 11.03 14.85
CA GLY A 73 2.05 9.78 14.39
C GLY A 73 0.58 9.70 14.80
N GLU A 74 -0.16 10.79 14.61
CA GLU A 74 -1.60 10.85 14.89
C GLU A 74 -2.40 10.07 13.82
N ASN A 75 -1.87 9.97 12.60
CA ASN A 75 -2.49 9.29 11.46
C ASN A 75 -1.64 8.12 10.98
N VAL A 76 -2.23 6.92 10.98
CA VAL A 76 -1.61 5.70 10.44
C VAL A 76 -2.32 5.29 9.17
N TRP A 77 -1.57 5.05 8.09
CA TRP A 77 -2.09 4.75 6.76
C TRP A 77 -2.03 3.26 6.38
N GLY A 78 -1.73 2.40 7.34
CA GLY A 78 -1.68 0.94 7.21
C GLY A 78 -0.66 0.34 8.18
N GLY A 79 -0.86 -0.89 8.63
CA GLY A 79 0.03 -1.50 9.62
C GLY A 79 -0.44 -2.85 10.14
N SER A 80 0.31 -3.36 11.12
CA SER A 80 0.00 -4.60 11.86
C SER A 80 0.39 -4.44 13.34
N ASN A 81 -0.33 -5.12 14.22
CA ASN A 81 -0.08 -5.11 15.67
C ASN A 81 0.40 -6.46 16.21
N SER A 82 0.79 -6.48 17.49
CA SER A 82 1.37 -7.65 18.16
C SER A 82 0.38 -8.81 18.39
N ALA A 83 -0.92 -8.60 18.16
CA ALA A 83 -1.90 -9.68 18.12
C ALA A 83 -2.04 -10.32 16.72
N GLY A 84 -1.31 -9.81 15.73
CA GLY A 84 -1.40 -10.23 14.33
C GLY A 84 -2.65 -9.69 13.63
N PHE A 85 -3.26 -8.64 14.18
CA PHE A 85 -4.30 -7.86 13.49
C PHE A 85 -3.63 -6.84 12.58
N ALA A 86 -4.03 -6.80 11.32
CA ALA A 86 -3.51 -5.85 10.35
C ALA A 86 -4.63 -5.15 9.61
N ILE A 87 -4.40 -3.86 9.30
CA ILE A 87 -5.39 -3.00 8.66
C ILE A 87 -4.73 -2.10 7.62
N MET A 88 -5.46 -1.84 6.54
CA MET A 88 -5.15 -0.82 5.55
C MET A 88 -6.46 -0.22 5.03
N ASN A 89 -6.37 0.91 4.32
CA ASN A 89 -7.55 1.52 3.71
C ASN A 89 -7.34 2.07 2.29
N SER A 90 -8.45 2.29 1.60
CA SER A 90 -8.60 3.23 0.49
C SER A 90 -9.74 4.20 0.79
N ALA A 91 -9.62 5.47 0.40
CA ALA A 91 -10.73 6.42 0.48
C ALA A 91 -11.84 6.05 -0.51
N SER A 92 -13.09 6.31 -0.17
CA SER A 92 -14.27 6.13 -1.02
C SER A 92 -14.92 7.48 -1.31
N TYR A 93 -15.14 7.80 -2.58
CA TYR A 93 -15.66 9.10 -3.01
C TYR A 93 -17.13 9.07 -3.45
N ASN A 94 -17.78 7.91 -3.42
CA ASN A 94 -19.18 7.76 -3.80
C ASN A 94 -20.09 7.43 -2.60
N VAL A 95 -19.61 7.68 -1.38
CA VAL A 95 -20.40 7.57 -0.15
C VAL A 95 -20.53 8.94 0.49
N ASN A 96 -21.53 9.12 1.34
CA ASN A 96 -21.80 10.39 2.04
C ASN A 96 -22.09 11.60 1.11
N GLU A 97 -22.39 11.42 -0.18
CA GLU A 97 -22.60 12.52 -1.15
C GLU A 97 -23.70 13.52 -0.74
N ASN A 98 -24.74 13.04 -0.06
CA ASN A 98 -25.85 13.87 0.46
C ASN A 98 -25.72 14.18 1.95
N ASP A 99 -24.59 13.85 2.58
CA ASP A 99 -24.35 14.07 4.00
C ASP A 99 -23.72 15.45 4.24
N THR A 100 -24.35 16.27 5.08
CA THR A 100 -23.88 17.62 5.42
C THR A 100 -22.90 17.66 6.60
N THR A 101 -22.45 16.51 7.10
CA THR A 101 -21.50 16.40 8.20
C THR A 101 -20.18 17.10 7.86
N SER A 102 -19.70 17.94 8.78
CA SER A 102 -18.43 18.66 8.65
C SER A 102 -17.21 17.83 9.07
N LEU A 103 -17.39 16.83 9.93
CA LEU A 103 -16.35 15.90 10.34
C LEU A 103 -15.97 14.99 9.17
N LYS A 104 -14.71 15.04 8.73
CA LYS A 104 -14.15 14.24 7.63
C LYS A 104 -12.71 13.83 7.96
N ASP A 105 -12.11 13.03 7.07
CA ASP A 105 -10.69 12.66 7.07
C ASP A 105 -10.21 12.02 8.38
N ARG A 106 -11.04 11.14 8.98
CA ARG A 106 -10.73 10.46 10.25
C ARG A 106 -10.12 9.07 10.06
N GLU A 107 -9.86 8.64 8.82
CA GLU A 107 -9.41 7.29 8.50
C GLU A 107 -8.07 6.95 9.17
N GLY A 108 -7.11 7.88 9.16
CA GLY A 108 -5.79 7.67 9.76
C GLY A 108 -5.84 7.50 11.28
N ILE A 109 -6.65 8.32 11.95
CA ILE A 109 -6.89 8.26 13.39
C ILE A 109 -7.64 6.97 13.75
N PHE A 110 -8.64 6.60 12.96
CA PHE A 110 -9.43 5.39 13.18
C PHE A 110 -8.60 4.12 13.01
N MET A 111 -7.74 4.04 11.99
CA MET A 111 -6.82 2.91 11.83
C MET A 111 -5.82 2.81 12.98
N LYS A 112 -5.31 3.96 13.47
CA LYS A 112 -4.45 3.97 14.67
C LYS A 112 -5.18 3.38 15.87
N LEU A 113 -6.42 3.81 16.14
CA LEU A 113 -7.24 3.26 17.22
C LEU A 113 -7.49 1.76 17.05
N ALA A 114 -7.77 1.30 15.83
CA ALA A 114 -7.96 -0.13 15.54
C ALA A 114 -6.69 -0.93 15.83
N LEU A 115 -5.51 -0.46 15.40
CA LEU A 115 -4.23 -1.11 15.70
C LEU A 115 -3.93 -1.15 17.20
N GLN A 116 -4.34 -0.11 17.95
CA GLN A 116 -4.18 -0.03 19.40
C GLN A 116 -5.06 -1.01 20.17
N THR A 117 -6.24 -1.38 19.65
CA THR A 117 -7.31 -2.02 20.45
C THR A 117 -7.85 -3.34 19.91
N CYS A 118 -7.67 -3.65 18.62
CA CYS A 118 -8.25 -4.85 18.01
C CYS A 118 -7.24 -6.00 17.92
N ALA A 119 -7.64 -7.21 18.32
CA ALA A 119 -6.88 -8.44 18.06
C ALA A 119 -7.51 -9.28 16.93
N SER A 120 -8.73 -8.97 16.51
CA SER A 120 -9.52 -9.79 15.59
C SER A 120 -10.54 -9.00 14.79
N LEU A 121 -11.12 -9.64 13.77
CA LEU A 121 -12.27 -9.10 13.04
C LEU A 121 -13.45 -8.78 13.96
N GLN A 122 -13.70 -9.60 14.99
CA GLN A 122 -14.80 -9.35 15.92
C GLN A 122 -14.58 -8.07 16.73
N ASP A 123 -13.34 -7.82 17.16
CA ASP A 123 -12.99 -6.58 17.88
C ASP A 123 -13.16 -5.37 16.96
N PHE A 124 -12.78 -5.49 15.68
CA PHE A 124 -12.95 -4.43 14.70
C PHE A 124 -14.42 -4.14 14.37
N GLU A 125 -15.24 -5.17 14.19
CA GLU A 125 -16.69 -5.02 14.00
C GLU A 125 -17.36 -4.37 15.21
N LYS A 126 -16.93 -4.74 16.42
CA LYS A 126 -17.36 -4.09 17.67
C LYS A 126 -16.93 -2.62 17.69
N LEU A 127 -15.68 -2.33 17.38
CA LEU A 127 -15.17 -0.95 17.30
C LEU A 127 -15.98 -0.13 16.30
N LEU A 128 -16.27 -0.65 15.10
CA LEU A 128 -17.10 0.05 14.12
C LEU A 128 -18.52 0.33 14.65
N ASN A 129 -19.12 -0.60 15.38
CA ASN A 129 -20.45 -0.44 15.96
C ASN A 129 -20.51 0.62 17.07
N GLU A 130 -19.47 0.67 17.91
CA GLU A 130 -19.39 1.56 19.07
C GLU A 130 -18.80 2.94 18.73
N TYR A 131 -18.06 3.07 17.62
CA TYR A 131 -17.41 4.33 17.25
C TYR A 131 -18.44 5.45 17.02
N PRO A 132 -18.22 6.67 17.59
CA PRO A 132 -19.18 7.77 17.53
C PRO A 132 -19.62 8.12 16.10
N LYS A 133 -20.92 8.38 15.92
CA LYS A 133 -21.52 8.80 14.64
C LYS A 133 -21.91 10.29 14.68
N PRO A 134 -21.76 11.05 13.57
CA PRO A 134 -21.13 10.63 12.32
C PRO A 134 -19.62 10.39 12.51
N ARG A 135 -19.08 9.37 11.84
CA ARG A 135 -17.71 8.91 12.09
C ARG A 135 -16.62 9.80 11.47
N GLY A 136 -16.98 10.61 10.47
CA GLY A 136 -16.02 11.28 9.60
C GLY A 136 -15.22 10.30 8.75
N LEU A 137 -15.84 9.18 8.38
CA LEU A 137 -15.24 8.10 7.59
C LEU A 137 -15.94 7.95 6.25
N ALA A 138 -15.15 7.81 5.20
CA ALA A 138 -15.57 7.48 3.84
C ALA A 138 -14.51 6.56 3.22
N ALA A 139 -14.52 5.27 3.58
CA ALA A 139 -13.38 4.40 3.29
C ALA A 139 -13.73 2.91 3.20
N HIS A 140 -12.83 2.17 2.56
CA HIS A 140 -12.76 0.72 2.64
C HIS A 140 -11.62 0.34 3.56
N PHE A 141 -11.89 -0.46 4.60
CA PHE A 141 -10.86 -1.02 5.46
C PHE A 141 -10.65 -2.49 5.12
N GLY A 142 -9.46 -2.84 4.64
CA GLY A 142 -9.06 -4.22 4.48
C GLY A 142 -8.37 -4.71 5.74
N VAL A 143 -8.86 -5.82 6.29
CA VAL A 143 -8.45 -6.34 7.59
C VAL A 143 -8.16 -7.84 7.50
N ILE A 144 -7.05 -8.24 8.08
CA ILE A 144 -6.71 -9.65 8.36
C ILE A 144 -6.38 -9.80 9.84
N ASP A 145 -6.53 -11.02 10.37
CA ASP A 145 -6.12 -11.34 11.73
C ASP A 145 -5.43 -12.71 11.84
N ALA A 146 -4.78 -12.95 12.99
CA ALA A 146 -4.11 -14.21 13.31
C ALA A 146 -5.07 -15.42 13.43
N ARG A 147 -6.39 -15.20 13.43
CA ARG A 147 -7.41 -16.25 13.50
C ARG A 147 -7.87 -16.71 12.10
N GLY A 148 -7.29 -16.15 11.03
CA GLY A 148 -7.62 -16.48 9.65
C GLY A 148 -8.69 -15.58 9.03
N GLY A 149 -9.05 -14.49 9.70
CA GLY A 149 -9.91 -13.46 9.13
C GLY A 149 -9.27 -12.79 7.91
N ALA A 150 -10.08 -12.52 6.87
CA ALA A 150 -9.68 -11.79 5.68
C ALA A 150 -10.90 -11.07 5.08
N VAL A 151 -11.10 -9.80 5.44
CA VAL A 151 -12.34 -9.07 5.15
C VAL A 151 -12.07 -7.64 4.68
N PHE A 152 -12.90 -7.16 3.76
CA PHE A 152 -13.09 -5.74 3.51
C PHE A 152 -14.35 -5.21 4.19
N TYR A 153 -14.26 -4.02 4.77
CA TYR A 153 -15.40 -3.27 5.30
C TYR A 153 -15.56 -1.97 4.51
N GLU A 154 -16.68 -1.78 3.84
CA GLU A 154 -17.05 -0.48 3.28
C GLU A 154 -17.77 0.32 4.36
N VAL A 155 -17.24 1.50 4.70
CA VAL A 155 -17.66 2.29 5.85
C VAL A 155 -17.98 3.71 5.41
N ASN A 156 -19.13 4.21 5.89
CA ASN A 156 -19.54 5.60 5.74
C ASN A 156 -19.80 6.23 7.11
N ASN A 157 -20.37 7.44 7.14
CA ASN A 157 -20.56 8.16 8.41
C ASN A 157 -21.45 7.44 9.43
N TYR A 158 -22.33 6.52 9.00
CA TYR A 158 -23.37 5.95 9.86
C TYR A 158 -23.44 4.43 9.86
N THR A 159 -23.00 3.79 8.78
CA THR A 159 -23.15 2.35 8.54
C THR A 159 -21.86 1.75 7.99
N TRP A 160 -21.81 0.41 7.96
CA TRP A 160 -20.74 -0.34 7.33
C TRP A 160 -21.28 -1.64 6.74
N THR A 161 -20.61 -2.16 5.71
CA THR A 161 -20.94 -3.42 5.04
C THR A 161 -19.70 -4.30 4.92
N LYS A 162 -19.84 -5.58 5.23
CA LYS A 162 -18.76 -6.58 5.23
C LYS A 162 -18.71 -7.36 3.91
N PHE A 163 -17.50 -7.49 3.36
CA PHE A 163 -17.17 -8.28 2.19
C PHE A 163 -16.06 -9.28 2.56
N ASP A 164 -16.45 -10.53 2.79
CA ASP A 164 -15.53 -11.56 3.28
C ASP A 164 -14.80 -12.26 2.12
N ALA A 165 -13.47 -12.14 2.07
CA ALA A 165 -12.64 -12.79 1.05
C ALA A 165 -12.61 -14.32 1.22
N ASN A 166 -12.84 -14.83 2.44
CA ASN A 166 -13.01 -16.27 2.67
C ASN A 166 -14.31 -16.79 2.06
N ALA A 167 -15.34 -15.95 1.90
CA ALA A 167 -16.61 -16.33 1.27
C ALA A 167 -16.61 -16.11 -0.26
N ALA A 168 -15.79 -15.18 -0.77
CA ALA A 168 -15.69 -14.92 -2.22
C ALA A 168 -15.22 -16.15 -3.01
N SER A 169 -15.83 -16.46 -4.16
CA SER A 169 -15.39 -17.57 -5.05
C SER A 169 -13.95 -17.40 -5.51
N GLU A 170 -13.54 -16.15 -5.75
CA GLU A 170 -12.17 -15.82 -6.13
C GLU A 170 -11.17 -15.96 -4.99
N GLY A 171 -11.64 -15.90 -3.75
CA GLY A 171 -10.78 -15.92 -2.56
C GLY A 171 -10.04 -14.61 -2.33
N TYR A 172 -10.45 -13.54 -3.00
CA TYR A 172 -9.98 -12.18 -2.75
C TYR A 172 -11.10 -11.18 -3.00
N VAL A 173 -10.95 -10.00 -2.42
CA VAL A 173 -11.78 -8.82 -2.67
C VAL A 173 -10.84 -7.67 -2.97
N ILE A 174 -11.08 -6.96 -4.07
CA ILE A 174 -10.31 -5.78 -4.48
C ILE A 174 -11.15 -4.53 -4.15
N ARG A 175 -10.52 -3.39 -3.92
CA ARG A 175 -11.16 -2.07 -3.87
C ARG A 175 -10.24 -0.97 -4.42
N THR A 176 -10.81 -0.03 -5.16
CA THR A 176 -10.19 1.26 -5.48
C THR A 176 -10.93 2.35 -4.71
N ASN A 177 -11.31 3.47 -5.34
CA ASN A 177 -11.79 4.64 -4.63
C ASN A 177 -13.29 4.90 -4.77
N TYR A 178 -14.04 3.82 -4.85
CA TYR A 178 -15.49 3.80 -4.78
C TYR A 178 -15.95 2.53 -4.06
N SER A 179 -17.04 2.64 -3.31
CA SER A 179 -17.73 1.56 -2.61
C SER A 179 -18.77 0.92 -3.51
N GLU A 180 -18.89 -0.40 -3.47
CA GLU A 180 -20.00 -1.12 -4.11
C GLU A 180 -21.36 -0.77 -3.46
N THR A 181 -21.32 -0.34 -2.19
CA THR A 181 -22.48 0.17 -1.43
C THR A 181 -22.73 1.67 -1.60
N GLY A 182 -21.90 2.37 -2.36
CA GLY A 182 -22.06 3.80 -2.63
C GLY A 182 -22.95 4.08 -3.85
N THR A 183 -22.95 5.33 -4.30
CA THR A 183 -23.61 5.74 -5.53
C THR A 183 -22.95 5.07 -6.73
N PRO A 184 -23.69 4.32 -7.57
CA PRO A 184 -23.14 3.68 -8.76
C PRO A 184 -22.51 4.69 -9.71
N ASP A 185 -21.43 4.27 -10.40
CA ASP A 185 -20.69 5.05 -11.40
C ASP A 185 -20.11 6.39 -10.90
N SER A 186 -20.12 6.62 -9.58
CA SER A 186 -19.45 7.75 -8.92
C SER A 186 -18.13 7.30 -8.27
N GLY A 187 -17.22 8.26 -8.06
CA GLY A 187 -15.89 8.04 -7.49
C GLY A 187 -14.79 7.85 -8.53
N TYR A 188 -13.68 7.26 -8.11
CA TYR A 188 -12.44 7.21 -8.93
C TYR A 188 -11.81 5.82 -8.96
N GLY A 189 -10.97 5.58 -9.97
CA GLY A 189 -10.15 4.37 -10.06
C GLY A 189 -10.79 3.18 -10.77
N PHE A 190 -11.76 3.41 -11.65
CA PHE A 190 -12.38 2.36 -12.47
C PHE A 190 -11.37 1.69 -13.41
N ILE A 191 -10.47 2.44 -14.05
CA ILE A 191 -9.45 1.88 -14.96
C ILE A 191 -8.42 1.05 -14.16
N ARG A 192 -7.93 1.58 -13.04
CA ARG A 192 -7.06 0.83 -12.11
C ARG A 192 -7.70 -0.45 -11.59
N ARG A 193 -9.01 -0.41 -11.32
CA ARG A 193 -9.77 -1.59 -10.92
C ARG A 193 -9.70 -2.68 -11.99
N GLN A 194 -9.89 -2.34 -13.27
CA GLN A 194 -9.80 -3.30 -14.37
C GLN A 194 -8.40 -3.93 -14.46
N THR A 195 -7.34 -3.13 -14.29
CA THR A 195 -5.96 -3.65 -14.21
C THR A 195 -5.81 -4.65 -13.06
N ALA A 196 -6.25 -4.28 -11.86
CA ALA A 196 -6.16 -5.12 -10.68
C ALA A 196 -6.93 -6.44 -10.85
N GLU A 197 -8.16 -6.39 -11.39
CA GLU A 197 -8.96 -7.60 -11.65
C GLU A 197 -8.27 -8.55 -12.62
N LYS A 198 -7.70 -8.03 -13.71
CA LYS A 198 -6.97 -8.84 -14.69
C LYS A 198 -5.77 -9.54 -14.06
N ILE A 199 -4.88 -8.79 -13.40
CA ILE A 199 -3.63 -9.36 -12.86
C ILE A 199 -3.90 -10.35 -11.72
N PHE A 200 -4.93 -10.12 -10.90
CA PHE A 200 -5.35 -11.05 -9.86
C PHE A 200 -5.96 -12.33 -10.44
N ALA A 201 -6.83 -12.22 -11.44
CA ALA A 201 -7.44 -13.38 -12.08
C ALA A 201 -6.37 -14.26 -12.77
N GLU A 202 -5.41 -13.64 -13.46
CA GLU A 202 -4.27 -14.34 -14.07
C GLU A 202 -3.38 -15.00 -13.02
N ALA A 203 -3.08 -14.31 -11.92
CA ALA A 203 -2.29 -14.85 -10.84
C ALA A 203 -2.96 -16.02 -10.12
N LYS A 204 -4.27 -15.92 -9.87
CA LYS A 204 -5.06 -17.02 -9.31
C LYS A 204 -4.99 -18.25 -10.21
N ARG A 205 -5.24 -18.08 -11.52
CA ARG A 205 -5.18 -19.17 -12.51
C ARG A 205 -3.82 -19.87 -12.54
N MET A 206 -2.76 -19.12 -12.30
CA MET A 206 -1.38 -19.63 -12.27
C MET A 206 -0.90 -20.06 -10.87
N ASN A 207 -1.77 -20.02 -9.85
CA ASN A 207 -1.41 -20.29 -8.45
C ASN A 207 -0.21 -19.45 -7.97
N ARG A 208 -0.18 -18.16 -8.32
CA ARG A 208 0.89 -17.20 -7.96
C ARG A 208 0.41 -16.02 -7.12
N LEU A 209 -0.70 -16.16 -6.40
CA LEU A 209 -1.14 -15.16 -5.42
C LEU A 209 -0.31 -15.25 -4.13
N ASN A 210 0.97 -14.90 -4.24
CA ASN A 210 1.93 -14.81 -3.13
C ASN A 210 2.48 -13.38 -3.02
N TYR A 211 3.18 -13.08 -1.92
CA TYR A 211 3.65 -11.72 -1.66
C TYR A 211 4.71 -11.29 -2.69
N GLN A 212 5.54 -12.21 -3.19
CA GLN A 212 6.59 -11.90 -4.17
C GLN A 212 5.99 -11.37 -5.47
N THR A 213 4.96 -12.04 -6.01
CA THR A 213 4.23 -11.60 -7.19
C THR A 213 3.53 -10.26 -6.95
N ILE A 214 2.93 -10.04 -5.78
CA ILE A 214 2.28 -8.75 -5.49
C ILE A 214 3.29 -7.59 -5.45
N VAL A 215 4.45 -7.81 -4.82
CA VAL A 215 5.51 -6.80 -4.72
C VAL A 215 6.14 -6.52 -6.08
N GLN A 216 6.56 -7.56 -6.81
CA GLN A 216 7.34 -7.39 -8.04
C GLN A 216 6.49 -7.12 -9.27
N GLU A 217 5.28 -7.70 -9.36
CA GLU A 217 4.46 -7.63 -10.56
C GLU A 217 3.26 -6.68 -10.40
N PHE A 218 2.50 -6.79 -9.31
CA PHE A 218 1.26 -6.01 -9.18
C PHE A 218 1.54 -4.55 -8.84
N THR A 219 2.42 -4.35 -7.87
CA THR A 219 2.84 -3.02 -7.42
C THR A 219 3.71 -2.30 -8.46
N ARG A 220 4.24 -3.02 -9.46
CA ARG A 220 5.03 -2.44 -10.57
C ARG A 220 4.42 -2.77 -11.92
N CYS A 221 3.09 -2.82 -11.98
CA CYS A 221 2.36 -3.17 -13.18
C CYS A 221 2.33 -1.99 -14.18
N PHE A 222 2.71 -2.29 -15.43
CA PHE A 222 2.69 -1.35 -16.56
C PHE A 222 1.59 -1.65 -17.58
N TYR A 223 0.62 -2.50 -17.22
CA TYR A 223 -0.49 -2.82 -18.09
C TYR A 223 -1.56 -1.72 -18.06
N HIS A 224 -2.02 -1.33 -19.24
CA HIS A 224 -3.09 -0.35 -19.44
C HIS A 224 -4.33 -1.02 -20.09
N PRO A 225 -5.44 -1.22 -19.37
CA PRO A 225 -6.55 -2.07 -19.82
C PRO A 225 -7.33 -1.46 -20.98
N VAL A 226 -7.44 -0.13 -21.05
CA VAL A 226 -8.12 0.56 -22.17
C VAL A 226 -7.36 0.41 -23.47
N PHE A 227 -6.02 0.34 -23.42
CA PHE A 227 -5.18 0.20 -24.61
C PHE A 227 -4.84 -1.26 -24.91
N GLY A 228 -5.10 -2.17 -23.98
CA GLY A 228 -4.71 -3.57 -24.09
C GLY A 228 -3.19 -3.76 -24.20
N LEU A 229 -2.40 -2.84 -23.64
CA LEU A 229 -0.95 -2.79 -23.83
C LEU A 229 -0.21 -2.96 -22.50
N ASP A 230 0.83 -3.78 -22.49
CA ASP A 230 1.81 -3.84 -21.42
C ASP A 230 3.06 -3.03 -21.80
N TYR A 231 3.28 -1.89 -21.13
CA TYR A 231 4.46 -1.08 -21.40
C TYR A 231 5.75 -1.75 -20.88
N ARG A 232 5.71 -2.63 -19.89
CA ARG A 232 6.93 -3.34 -19.48
C ARG A 232 7.42 -4.24 -20.61
N GLU A 233 6.54 -5.08 -21.14
CA GLU A 233 6.85 -5.97 -22.27
C GLU A 233 7.39 -5.17 -23.47
N LYS A 234 6.72 -4.06 -23.81
CA LYS A 234 7.13 -3.21 -24.94
C LYS A 234 8.56 -2.65 -24.78
N TYR A 235 8.88 -2.12 -23.60
CA TYR A 235 10.17 -1.46 -23.35
C TYR A 235 11.31 -2.45 -23.05
N GLU A 236 11.02 -3.68 -22.61
CA GLU A 236 12.02 -4.72 -22.41
C GLU A 236 12.37 -5.46 -23.72
N THR A 237 11.45 -5.57 -24.67
CA THR A 237 11.62 -6.42 -25.87
C THR A 237 11.86 -5.67 -27.18
N SER A 238 11.56 -4.37 -27.24
CA SER A 238 11.59 -3.59 -28.48
C SER A 238 12.16 -2.19 -28.28
N THR A 239 12.47 -1.49 -29.37
CA THR A 239 12.81 -0.05 -29.33
C THR A 239 11.50 0.74 -29.34
N PRO A 240 11.10 1.36 -28.23
CA PRO A 240 9.84 2.10 -28.14
C PRO A 240 9.91 3.38 -28.98
N GLU A 241 8.77 3.82 -29.52
CA GLU A 241 8.68 5.02 -30.36
C GLU A 241 8.87 6.30 -29.56
N THR A 242 8.68 6.23 -28.24
CA THR A 242 8.84 7.32 -27.28
C THR A 242 9.44 6.77 -25.99
N VAL A 243 10.15 7.62 -25.25
CA VAL A 243 10.64 7.28 -23.90
C VAL A 243 9.61 7.58 -22.80
N PHE A 244 8.53 8.30 -23.13
CA PHE A 244 7.49 8.72 -22.20
C PHE A 244 6.15 8.07 -22.48
N ILE A 245 5.41 7.76 -21.41
CA ILE A 245 3.99 7.35 -21.45
C ILE A 245 3.16 8.20 -20.49
N ALA A 246 1.86 8.32 -20.74
CA ALA A 246 0.93 8.81 -19.72
C ALA A 246 0.76 7.76 -18.64
N SER A 247 0.83 8.15 -17.37
CA SER A 247 0.85 7.24 -16.22
C SER A 247 -0.36 7.34 -15.30
N ASP A 248 -1.27 8.29 -15.55
CA ASP A 248 -2.42 8.61 -14.71
C ASP A 248 -3.32 7.41 -14.37
N ASP A 249 -3.48 6.52 -15.35
CA ASP A 249 -4.35 5.35 -15.26
C ASP A 249 -3.60 4.05 -14.95
N LEU A 250 -2.27 4.11 -14.82
CA LEU A 250 -1.50 2.97 -14.32
C LEU A 250 -1.79 2.75 -12.83
N LEU A 251 -1.62 1.51 -12.38
CA LEU A 251 -1.70 1.19 -10.95
C LEU A 251 -0.70 2.05 -10.17
N THR A 252 0.57 1.95 -10.54
CA THR A 252 1.65 2.76 -9.98
C THR A 252 1.92 3.95 -10.87
N ARG A 253 1.81 5.14 -10.29
CA ARG A 253 1.88 6.42 -11.00
C ARG A 253 2.51 7.49 -10.12
N HIS A 254 2.55 8.72 -10.60
CA HIS A 254 3.29 9.79 -9.91
C HIS A 254 2.88 9.97 -8.44
N SER A 255 1.59 9.86 -8.09
CA SER A 255 1.14 10.00 -6.70
C SER A 255 1.40 8.78 -5.82
N SER A 256 1.89 7.66 -6.37
CA SER A 256 2.23 6.48 -5.57
C SER A 256 3.40 6.80 -4.64
N SER A 257 3.12 6.74 -3.34
CA SER A 257 4.08 7.11 -2.29
C SER A 257 4.64 5.90 -1.54
N SER A 258 3.91 4.79 -1.54
CA SER A 258 4.28 3.58 -0.83
C SER A 258 3.40 2.39 -1.25
N SER A 259 3.88 1.18 -0.93
CA SER A 259 3.09 -0.04 -0.96
C SER A 259 3.32 -0.81 0.34
N ILE A 260 2.25 -1.39 0.87
CA ILE A 260 2.29 -2.27 2.04
C ILE A 260 1.57 -3.56 1.71
N ILE A 261 2.24 -4.68 1.96
CA ILE A 261 1.63 -6.00 2.01
C ILE A 261 1.79 -6.48 3.44
N VAL A 262 0.70 -6.95 4.08
CA VAL A 262 0.83 -7.68 5.34
C VAL A 262 0.42 -9.12 5.08
N GLN A 263 1.33 -10.04 5.36
CA GLN A 263 1.08 -11.47 5.34
C GLN A 263 0.75 -11.93 6.77
N SER A 264 -0.40 -12.58 6.93
CA SER A 264 -0.81 -13.20 8.18
C SER A 264 0.02 -14.46 8.49
N ILE A 265 -0.37 -15.19 9.51
CA ILE A 265 0.25 -16.44 9.94
C ILE A 265 -0.69 -17.64 9.72
N LYS A 266 -0.16 -18.86 9.81
CA LYS A 266 -0.99 -20.07 9.89
C LYS A 266 -1.49 -20.27 11.32
N LYS A 267 -2.60 -21.00 11.44
CA LYS A 267 -3.13 -21.44 12.74
C LYS A 267 -2.03 -22.18 13.53
N GLY A 268 -1.76 -21.70 14.74
CA GLY A 268 -0.76 -22.26 15.66
C GLY A 268 0.62 -21.62 15.57
N GLU A 269 0.90 -20.79 14.57
CA GLU A 269 2.10 -19.95 14.55
C GLU A 269 1.92 -18.74 15.49
N SER A 270 3.03 -18.13 15.91
CA SER A 270 2.98 -16.92 16.73
C SER A 270 2.58 -15.69 15.90
N PRO A 271 1.66 -14.83 16.36
CA PRO A 271 1.30 -13.58 15.68
C PRO A 271 2.47 -12.63 15.43
N ASP A 272 3.54 -12.74 16.23
CA ASP A 272 4.80 -12.00 16.04
C ASP A 272 5.38 -12.18 14.63
N MET A 273 5.08 -13.31 13.97
CA MET A 273 5.56 -13.67 12.64
C MET A 273 4.63 -13.23 11.51
N SER A 274 3.64 -12.39 11.79
CA SER A 274 2.98 -11.62 10.74
C SER A 274 3.99 -10.65 10.12
N THR A 275 4.24 -10.82 8.83
CA THR A 275 5.28 -10.08 8.11
C THR A 275 4.67 -8.92 7.35
N ILE A 276 5.18 -7.71 7.58
CA ILE A 276 4.88 -6.53 6.75
C ILE A 276 5.96 -6.43 5.68
N TRP A 277 5.60 -6.49 4.40
CA TRP A 277 6.48 -6.11 3.29
C TRP A 277 6.24 -4.63 2.97
N ALA A 278 7.22 -3.81 3.35
CA ALA A 278 7.18 -2.36 3.29
C ALA A 278 7.95 -1.84 2.08
N GLN A 279 7.28 -1.10 1.21
CA GLN A 279 7.88 -0.21 0.22
C GLN A 279 7.55 1.22 0.60
N VAL A 280 8.44 1.88 1.34
CA VAL A 280 8.22 3.22 1.90
C VAL A 280 8.61 4.33 0.93
N GLY A 281 8.25 4.21 -0.34
CA GLY A 281 8.59 5.18 -1.39
C GLY A 281 7.88 4.83 -2.70
N PHE A 282 8.15 5.60 -3.76
CA PHE A 282 7.59 5.30 -5.08
C PHE A 282 7.94 3.87 -5.51
N PRO A 283 6.97 2.96 -5.72
CA PRO A 283 7.28 1.54 -5.80
C PRO A 283 8.16 1.14 -6.99
N GLY A 284 8.16 1.93 -8.08
CA GLY A 284 9.06 1.72 -9.22
C GLY A 284 10.55 1.97 -8.90
N THR A 285 10.85 2.62 -7.78
CA THR A 285 12.23 2.95 -7.36
C THR A 285 12.53 2.58 -5.90
N CYS A 286 11.60 1.89 -5.23
CA CYS A 286 11.68 1.51 -3.83
C CYS A 286 11.73 -0.02 -3.67
N ILE A 287 12.76 -0.51 -2.97
CA ILE A 287 12.89 -1.90 -2.51
C ILE A 287 11.84 -2.23 -1.44
N ALA A 288 11.29 -3.45 -1.50
CA ALA A 288 10.48 -4.01 -0.42
C ALA A 288 11.33 -4.61 0.69
N ILE A 289 10.97 -4.31 1.93
CA ILE A 289 11.67 -4.74 3.15
C ILE A 289 10.70 -5.43 4.10
N PRO A 290 11.04 -6.59 4.69
CA PRO A 290 10.22 -7.23 5.71
C PRO A 290 10.36 -6.54 7.08
N LEU A 291 9.24 -6.30 7.76
CA LEU A 291 9.16 -5.76 9.11
C LEU A 291 8.28 -6.65 10.01
N TRP A 292 8.63 -6.76 11.29
CA TRP A 292 7.89 -7.51 12.30
C TRP A 292 7.71 -6.66 13.56
N VAL A 293 6.50 -6.65 14.12
CA VAL A 293 6.19 -5.90 15.35
C VAL A 293 7.09 -6.31 16.51
N ARG A 294 7.52 -7.58 16.53
CA ARG A 294 8.50 -8.14 17.47
C ARG A 294 9.82 -7.35 17.54
N GLY A 295 10.22 -6.67 16.45
CA GLY A 295 11.41 -5.82 16.41
C GLY A 295 11.31 -4.62 17.36
N GLY A 296 10.10 -4.22 17.75
CA GLY A 296 9.89 -3.17 18.72
C GLY A 296 10.55 -1.86 18.30
N LYS A 297 11.28 -1.25 19.25
CA LYS A 297 12.05 -0.02 19.02
C LYS A 297 13.28 -0.22 18.13
N ASN A 298 13.74 -1.46 17.97
CA ASN A 298 14.87 -1.81 17.09
C ASN A 298 14.36 -2.07 15.67
N LEU A 299 13.42 -1.23 15.20
CA LEU A 299 12.94 -1.30 13.82
C LEU A 299 14.11 -0.95 12.88
N LEU A 300 14.04 -1.42 11.64
CA LEU A 300 15.04 -1.12 10.61
C LEU A 300 15.23 0.41 10.44
N GLN A 301 16.47 0.90 10.42
CA GLN A 301 16.77 2.35 10.37
C GLN A 301 16.30 2.95 9.04
N LEU A 302 16.45 2.24 7.93
CA LEU A 302 16.10 2.72 6.59
C LEU A 302 14.63 3.12 6.42
N VAL A 303 13.71 2.56 7.21
CA VAL A 303 12.27 2.88 7.13
C VAL A 303 11.82 3.89 8.18
N GLN A 304 12.66 4.18 9.17
CA GLN A 304 12.34 5.12 10.24
C GLN A 304 12.63 6.56 9.82
N TYR A 305 11.95 7.50 10.47
CA TYR A 305 12.20 8.92 10.24
C TYR A 305 13.61 9.31 10.71
N GLU A 306 14.34 10.02 9.87
CA GLU A 306 15.64 10.62 10.17
C GLU A 306 15.55 12.15 10.06
N GLU A 307 15.91 12.84 11.14
CA GLU A 307 15.77 14.31 11.25
C GLU A 307 16.62 15.07 10.23
N SER A 308 17.80 14.55 9.87
CA SER A 308 18.73 15.21 8.93
C SER A 308 18.13 15.40 7.53
N ILE A 309 17.27 14.47 7.11
CA ILE A 309 16.59 14.44 5.81
C ILE A 309 15.08 14.69 5.91
N LYS A 310 14.55 14.81 7.14
CA LYS A 310 13.12 14.97 7.46
C LYS A 310 12.21 13.92 6.83
N ASN A 311 12.74 12.71 6.65
CA ASN A 311 12.08 11.61 5.96
C ASN A 311 12.72 10.27 6.37
N SER A 312 12.22 9.14 5.85
CA SER A 312 12.98 7.89 5.96
C SER A 312 14.08 7.79 4.90
N PRO A 313 15.25 7.21 5.20
CA PRO A 313 16.33 7.05 4.23
C PRO A 313 15.90 6.32 2.96
N LEU A 314 15.11 5.24 3.09
CA LEU A 314 14.64 4.48 1.93
C LEU A 314 13.65 5.29 1.07
N ASN A 315 12.76 6.09 1.68
CA ASN A 315 11.90 7.00 0.92
C ASN A 315 12.74 8.05 0.17
N TYR A 316 13.75 8.60 0.84
CA TYR A 316 14.65 9.59 0.27
C TYR A 316 15.38 9.03 -0.96
N PHE A 317 16.00 7.85 -0.85
CA PHE A 317 16.67 7.20 -1.98
C PHE A 317 15.70 6.91 -3.14
N ALA A 318 14.53 6.33 -2.84
CA ALA A 318 13.52 6.08 -3.85
C ALA A 318 13.05 7.37 -4.55
N SER A 319 12.93 8.47 -3.80
CA SER A 319 12.54 9.77 -4.32
C SER A 319 13.59 10.40 -5.23
N LEU A 320 14.88 10.18 -4.98
CA LEU A 320 15.94 10.62 -5.89
C LEU A 320 15.82 9.95 -7.26
N TRP A 321 15.66 8.62 -7.30
CA TRP A 321 15.45 7.87 -8.54
C TRP A 321 14.10 8.18 -9.20
N LYS A 322 13.05 8.46 -8.40
CA LYS A 322 11.73 8.87 -8.92
C LYS A 322 11.82 10.15 -9.76
N LYS A 323 12.68 11.11 -9.38
CA LYS A 323 12.91 12.34 -10.17
C LYS A 323 13.42 12.03 -11.58
N GLU A 324 14.13 10.93 -11.78
CA GLU A 324 14.58 10.51 -13.11
C GLU A 324 13.46 9.84 -13.92
N ALA A 325 12.52 9.18 -13.24
CA ALA A 325 11.31 8.60 -13.83
C ALA A 325 10.27 9.67 -14.20
N TYR A 326 10.20 10.77 -13.44
CA TYR A 326 9.36 11.94 -13.73
C TYR A 326 10.20 13.23 -13.83
N PRO A 327 11.01 13.37 -14.89
CA PRO A 327 12.02 14.44 -14.99
C PRO A 327 11.45 15.80 -15.42
N ILE A 328 10.18 15.88 -15.80
CA ILE A 328 9.56 17.10 -16.32
C ILE A 328 9.04 17.92 -15.12
N GLY A 329 9.75 19.00 -14.76
CA GLY A 329 9.41 19.83 -13.58
C GLY A 329 8.32 20.90 -13.78
N ARG A 330 7.64 20.95 -14.93
CA ARG A 330 6.52 21.89 -15.18
C ARG A 330 5.21 21.34 -14.63
N SER A 331 4.16 22.17 -14.53
CA SER A 331 2.87 21.83 -13.89
C SER A 331 2.27 20.50 -14.33
N ASP A 332 2.44 20.09 -15.58
CA ASP A 332 1.84 18.88 -16.15
C ASP A 332 2.83 17.72 -16.32
N GLY A 333 4.06 17.87 -15.84
CA GLY A 333 5.10 16.87 -16.03
C GLY A 333 4.85 15.55 -15.27
N TYR A 334 4.07 15.62 -14.19
CA TYR A 334 3.73 14.46 -13.36
C TYR A 334 2.86 13.42 -14.09
N HIS A 335 2.21 13.79 -15.19
CA HIS A 335 1.46 12.85 -16.03
C HIS A 335 2.40 11.87 -16.76
N TYR A 336 3.61 12.31 -17.10
CA TYR A 336 4.47 11.65 -18.07
C TYR A 336 5.61 10.87 -17.42
N LEU A 337 5.51 9.55 -17.45
CA LEU A 337 6.50 8.62 -16.92
C LEU A 337 7.55 8.30 -17.99
N LYS A 338 8.83 8.52 -17.68
CA LYS A 338 9.97 8.07 -18.47
C LYS A 338 10.24 6.59 -18.20
N VAL A 339 9.75 5.70 -19.05
CA VAL A 339 9.81 4.25 -18.82
C VAL A 339 11.23 3.66 -18.88
N PRO A 340 12.13 4.06 -19.81
CA PRO A 340 13.45 3.43 -19.97
C PRO A 340 14.37 3.48 -18.74
N VAL A 341 14.15 4.42 -17.80
CA VAL A 341 14.93 4.45 -16.54
C VAL A 341 14.47 3.39 -15.54
N LEU A 342 13.21 2.93 -15.66
CA LEU A 342 12.64 1.90 -14.80
C LEU A 342 12.84 0.50 -15.39
N VAL A 343 12.55 0.32 -16.68
CA VAL A 343 12.70 -0.94 -17.42
C VAL A 343 13.17 -0.66 -18.84
N ASN A 344 14.10 -1.48 -19.34
CA ASN A 344 14.64 -1.36 -20.70
C ASN A 344 15.20 -2.69 -21.21
N SER A 345 15.56 -2.73 -22.49
CA SER A 345 16.12 -3.91 -23.15
C SER A 345 17.56 -4.23 -22.77
N GLN A 346 18.28 -3.30 -22.15
CA GLN A 346 19.61 -3.56 -21.56
C GLN A 346 19.53 -4.25 -20.18
N ASN A 347 18.31 -4.44 -19.66
CA ASN A 347 18.03 -5.09 -18.39
C ASN A 347 18.74 -4.43 -17.19
N ASN A 348 18.88 -3.10 -17.22
CA ASN A 348 19.57 -2.33 -16.19
C ASN A 348 18.72 -1.19 -15.58
N GLY A 349 17.42 -1.13 -15.92
CA GLY A 349 16.49 -0.17 -15.32
C GLY A 349 16.33 -0.40 -13.81
N TYR A 350 15.86 0.62 -13.10
CA TYR A 350 15.75 0.56 -11.63
C TYR A 350 14.90 -0.62 -11.15
N ILE A 351 13.75 -0.90 -11.78
CA ILE A 351 12.90 -2.03 -11.39
C ILE A 351 13.64 -3.35 -11.60
N GLN A 352 14.32 -3.52 -12.74
CA GLN A 352 15.06 -4.73 -13.07
C GLN A 352 16.21 -4.99 -12.07
N ARG A 353 16.91 -3.94 -11.63
CA ARG A 353 17.95 -4.02 -10.58
C ARG A 353 17.35 -4.33 -9.21
N ILE A 354 16.27 -3.64 -8.85
CA ILE A 354 15.58 -3.81 -7.56
C ILE A 354 15.05 -5.23 -7.41
N GLU A 355 14.39 -5.77 -8.44
CA GLU A 355 13.81 -7.12 -8.42
C GLU A 355 14.86 -8.20 -8.20
N GLN A 356 16.08 -8.01 -8.72
CA GLN A 356 17.19 -8.93 -8.48
C GLN A 356 17.62 -8.94 -7.01
N LEU A 357 17.74 -7.78 -6.37
CA LEU A 357 18.07 -7.70 -4.95
C LEU A 357 16.92 -8.19 -4.07
N GLU A 358 15.68 -7.88 -4.42
CA GLU A 358 14.50 -8.38 -3.72
C GLU A 358 14.40 -9.90 -3.74
N LYS A 359 14.76 -10.57 -4.85
CA LYS A 359 14.82 -12.05 -4.88
C LYS A 359 15.77 -12.60 -3.83
N TYR A 360 16.92 -11.95 -3.62
CA TYR A 360 17.85 -12.31 -2.54
C TYR A 360 17.23 -12.06 -1.17
N ILE A 361 16.65 -10.87 -0.94
CA ILE A 361 16.00 -10.51 0.35
C ILE A 361 14.85 -11.47 0.65
N PHE A 362 14.03 -11.83 -0.32
CA PHE A 362 12.91 -12.76 -0.16
C PHE A 362 13.40 -14.15 0.24
N ALA A 363 14.39 -14.70 -0.48
CA ALA A 363 14.95 -16.00 -0.16
C ALA A 363 15.56 -16.03 1.25
N TRP A 364 16.34 -14.99 1.61
CA TRP A 364 16.94 -14.85 2.93
C TRP A 364 15.87 -14.73 4.04
N THR A 365 14.81 -13.98 3.78
CA THR A 365 13.69 -13.84 4.71
C THR A 365 12.90 -15.14 4.88
N ASP A 366 12.62 -15.86 3.79
CA ASP A 366 11.90 -17.13 3.83
C ASP A 366 12.69 -18.22 4.58
N GLU A 367 14.02 -18.23 4.42
CA GLU A 367 14.91 -19.08 5.21
C GLU A 367 14.76 -18.79 6.72
N LYS A 368 14.80 -17.52 7.12
CA LYS A 368 14.58 -17.10 8.52
C LYS A 368 13.18 -17.45 9.01
N LEU A 369 12.15 -17.17 8.22
CA LEU A 369 10.75 -17.46 8.59
C LEU A 369 10.49 -18.96 8.79
N THR A 370 11.23 -19.84 8.11
CA THR A 370 11.12 -21.29 8.28
C THR A 370 11.41 -21.71 9.73
N SER A 371 12.44 -21.13 10.36
CA SER A 371 12.74 -21.38 11.78
C SER A 371 11.90 -20.51 12.71
N TRP A 372 11.77 -19.22 12.42
CA TRP A 372 11.15 -18.24 13.31
C TRP A 372 9.66 -18.46 13.57
N ARG A 373 8.94 -19.06 12.61
CA ARG A 373 7.53 -19.46 12.78
C ARG A 373 7.34 -20.63 13.73
N SER A 374 8.37 -21.48 13.89
CA SER A 374 8.34 -22.62 14.81
C SER A 374 8.93 -22.25 16.18
N MET A 375 9.96 -21.42 16.20
CA MET A 375 10.63 -20.94 17.41
C MET A 375 10.98 -19.48 17.22
N LEU A 376 10.37 -18.61 18.03
CA LEU A 376 10.56 -17.17 17.90
C LEU A 376 12.04 -16.77 18.03
N PRO A 377 12.52 -15.83 17.19
CA PRO A 377 13.89 -15.35 17.28
C PRO A 377 14.14 -14.63 18.60
N GLN A 378 15.37 -14.72 19.08
CA GLN A 378 15.87 -13.81 20.11
C GLN A 378 15.93 -12.39 19.55
N ALA A 379 15.79 -11.39 20.41
CA ALA A 379 15.83 -9.98 19.99
C ALA A 379 17.11 -9.64 19.19
N SER A 380 18.26 -10.17 19.63
CA SER A 380 19.55 -9.97 18.97
C SER A 380 19.61 -10.58 17.57
N GLU A 381 18.90 -11.69 17.31
CA GLU A 381 18.89 -12.30 15.97
C GLU A 381 18.13 -11.43 14.97
N LEU A 382 17.01 -10.86 15.40
CA LEU A 382 16.21 -9.96 14.59
C LEU A 382 16.94 -8.62 14.35
N GLU A 383 17.60 -8.09 15.38
CA GLU A 383 18.44 -6.89 15.28
C GLU A 383 19.59 -7.09 14.29
N THR A 384 20.35 -8.18 14.40
CA THR A 384 21.41 -8.51 13.42
C THR A 384 20.86 -8.66 12.00
N PHE A 385 19.68 -9.28 11.83
CA PHE A 385 19.05 -9.37 10.51
C PHE A 385 18.74 -7.99 9.94
N TYR A 386 18.20 -7.08 10.75
CA TYR A 386 17.93 -5.70 10.33
C TYR A 386 19.21 -4.91 10.03
N GLU A 387 20.24 -4.97 10.87
CA GLU A 387 21.52 -4.30 10.60
C GLU A 387 22.12 -4.73 9.25
N GLN A 388 22.12 -6.04 8.98
CA GLN A 388 22.61 -6.60 7.71
C GLN A 388 21.75 -6.17 6.51
N LEU A 389 20.44 -6.04 6.72
CA LEU A 389 19.52 -5.57 5.68
C LEU A 389 19.70 -4.07 5.41
N ASP A 390 19.90 -3.26 6.45
CA ASP A 390 20.23 -1.84 6.36
C ASP A 390 21.52 -1.62 5.54
N GLU A 391 22.58 -2.37 5.84
CA GLU A 391 23.85 -2.31 5.10
C GLU A 391 23.67 -2.72 3.63
N THR A 392 22.98 -3.84 3.40
CA THR A 392 22.75 -4.39 2.05
C THR A 392 21.99 -3.41 1.16
N VAL A 393 20.89 -2.85 1.67
CA VAL A 393 20.03 -1.95 0.90
C VAL A 393 20.67 -0.56 0.76
N SER A 394 21.33 -0.04 1.79
CA SER A 394 22.08 1.22 1.67
C SER A 394 23.20 1.12 0.63
N GLY A 395 23.94 0.01 0.64
CA GLY A 395 24.98 -0.28 -0.35
C GLY A 395 24.46 -0.45 -1.78
N PHE A 396 23.19 -0.81 -1.96
CA PHE A 396 22.55 -0.89 -3.27
C PHE A 396 22.22 0.49 -3.86
N TYR A 397 21.71 1.41 -3.03
CA TYR A 397 21.41 2.79 -3.47
C TYR A 397 22.64 3.69 -3.52
N GLY A 398 23.71 3.37 -2.77
CA GLY A 398 24.99 4.08 -2.78
C GLY A 398 25.89 3.78 -4.00
N LYS A 399 25.48 2.86 -4.89
CA LYS A 399 26.17 2.47 -6.14
C LYS A 399 25.37 2.90 -7.36
#